data_AF-A0A1M3H2P6-F1
#
_entry.id   AF-A0A1M3H2P6-F1
#
_cell.length_a   1.000
_cell.length_b   1.000
_cell.length_c   1.000
_cell.angle_alpha   90.00
_cell.angle_beta   90.00
_cell.angle_gamma   90.00
#
_symmetry.space_group_name_H-M   'P 1'
#
loop_
_entity.id
_entity.type
_entity.pdbx_description
1 polymer ?
#
loop_
_entity_poly.entity_id
_entity_poly.type
_entity_poly.pdbx_seq_one_letter_code
_entity_poly.pdbx_strand_id
1 'polypeptide(L)'
;MNFNRNHQSKLTPFLNSNEVHIWSACLSSAAINVSCFASFLSEDKLLRANNFKFFKDQTNFITARGILRCLLGGYLRQDPQSVEIIYDL
;
A
#
# COMPACT_ATOMS: atom_id res chain seq x y z
N MET A 1 5.24 15.17 17.43
CA MET A 1 5.56 15.25 15.99
C MET A 1 4.27 15.08 15.21
N ASN A 2 3.75 16.17 14.64
CA ASN A 2 2.41 16.23 14.05
C ASN A 2 2.46 15.81 12.58
N PHE A 3 1.89 14.65 12.26
CA PHE A 3 1.65 14.25 10.87
C PHE A 3 0.41 14.99 10.36
N ASN A 4 0.67 16.03 9.57
CA ASN A 4 -0.33 16.88 8.96
C ASN A 4 -1.21 16.07 7.97
N ARG A 5 -2.51 16.00 8.24
CA ARG A 5 -3.52 15.39 7.36
C ARG A 5 -3.86 16.39 6.25
N ASN A 6 -3.20 16.29 5.10
CA ASN A 6 -3.64 16.97 3.88
C ASN A 6 -4.12 15.94 2.87
N HIS A 7 -5.43 15.91 2.67
CA HIS A 7 -6.09 15.44 1.46
C HIS A 7 -5.63 16.33 0.31
N GLN A 8 -4.69 15.85 -0.50
CA GLN A 8 -4.38 16.29 -1.87
C GLN A 8 -3.35 15.33 -2.44
N SER A 9 -3.54 14.91 -3.68
CA SER A 9 -2.72 13.95 -4.44
C SER A 9 -1.21 14.18 -4.24
N LYS A 10 -0.60 13.36 -3.38
CA LYS A 10 0.86 13.33 -3.23
C LYS A 10 1.45 12.60 -4.43
N LEU A 11 1.90 13.39 -5.40
CA LEU A 11 2.85 12.96 -6.41
C LEU A 11 4.06 12.38 -5.67
N THR A 12 4.31 11.08 -5.84
CA THR A 12 5.55 10.47 -5.37
C THR A 12 6.73 11.27 -5.93
N PRO A 13 7.72 11.62 -5.08
CA PRO A 13 8.89 12.36 -5.54
C PRO A 13 9.64 11.56 -6.61
N PHE A 14 10.28 12.28 -7.53
CA PHE A 14 11.14 11.67 -8.54
C PHE A 14 12.26 10.85 -7.87
N LEU A 15 12.53 9.64 -8.37
CA LEU A 15 13.56 8.75 -7.83
C LEU A 15 14.76 8.76 -8.78
N ASN A 16 15.90 9.26 -8.30
CA ASN A 16 17.14 9.24 -9.08
C ASN A 16 17.79 7.84 -9.07
N SER A 17 18.68 7.55 -10.01
CA SER A 17 19.35 6.25 -10.15
C SER A 17 20.19 5.80 -8.95
N ASN A 18 20.63 6.75 -8.12
CA ASN A 18 21.50 6.51 -6.97
C ASN A 18 20.80 6.89 -5.64
N GLU A 19 19.47 6.92 -5.65
CA GLU A 19 18.65 7.34 -4.53
C GLU A 19 17.79 6.19 -4.00
N VAL A 20 17.55 6.19 -2.69
CA VAL A 20 16.68 5.22 -2.03
C VAL A 20 15.67 5.99 -1.18
N HIS A 21 14.38 5.80 -1.47
CA HIS A 21 13.31 6.37 -0.66
C HIS A 21 12.81 5.34 0.36
N ILE A 22 12.83 5.71 1.64
CA ILE A 22 12.32 4.88 2.73
C ILE A 22 10.99 5.45 3.20
N TRP A 23 9.94 4.63 3.17
CA TRP A 23 8.60 4.99 3.62
C TRP A 23 8.24 4.22 4.89
N SER A 24 7.67 4.92 5.87
CA SER A 24 7.11 4.34 7.10
C SER A 24 5.63 4.67 7.20
N ALA A 25 4.82 3.66 7.55
CA ALA A 25 3.39 3.80 7.68
C ALA A 25 2.85 3.08 8.91
N CYS A 26 1.87 3.69 9.57
CA CYS A 26 1.12 3.06 10.64
C CYS A 26 -0.03 2.23 10.04
N LEU A 27 -0.05 0.92 10.33
CA LEU A 27 -1.03 -0.03 9.76
C LEU A 27 -2.32 -0.17 10.58
N SER A 28 -2.38 0.42 11.78
CA SER A 28 -3.46 0.18 12.76
C SER A 28 -4.23 1.44 13.18
N SER A 29 -4.19 2.49 12.35
CA SER A 29 -4.94 3.72 12.59
C SER A 29 -6.44 3.53 12.32
N ALA A 30 -7.29 4.07 13.20
CA ALA A 30 -8.75 4.08 13.03
C ALA A 30 -9.23 4.81 11.76
N ALA A 31 -8.37 5.62 11.12
CA ALA A 31 -8.67 6.34 9.89
C ALA A 31 -8.38 5.52 8.61
N ILE A 32 -7.88 4.30 8.73
CA ILE A 32 -7.51 3.47 7.56
C ILE A 32 -8.77 2.86 6.95
N ASN A 33 -9.02 3.19 5.68
CA ASN A 33 -10.07 2.57 4.91
C ASN A 33 -9.56 1.24 4.30
N VAL A 34 -9.71 0.16 5.06
CA VAL A 34 -9.26 -1.18 4.66
C VAL A 34 -9.93 -1.64 3.37
N SER A 35 -11.21 -1.33 3.18
CA SER A 35 -11.97 -1.68 1.99
C SER A 35 -11.41 -1.02 0.73
N CYS A 36 -10.98 0.24 0.82
CA CYS A 36 -10.31 0.93 -0.29
C CYS A 36 -8.96 0.30 -0.62
N PHE A 37 -8.18 -0.13 0.38
CA PHE A 37 -6.94 -0.84 0.09
C PHE A 37 -7.19 -2.23 -0.49
N ALA A 38 -8.22 -2.94 -0.01
CA ALA A 38 -8.63 -4.23 -0.55
C ALA A 38 -8.97 -4.16 -2.04
N SER A 39 -9.57 -3.07 -2.54
CA SER A 39 -9.88 -2.92 -3.97
C SER A 39 -8.65 -2.82 -4.87
N PHE A 40 -7.46 -2.50 -4.33
CA PHE A 40 -6.21 -2.51 -5.10
C PHE A 40 -5.52 -3.88 -5.11
N LEU A 41 -5.99 -4.84 -4.32
CA LEU A 41 -5.35 -6.15 -4.23
C LEU A 41 -5.88 -7.08 -5.33
N SER A 42 -4.95 -7.83 -5.92
CA SER A 42 -5.26 -8.98 -6.76
C SER A 42 -5.93 -10.10 -5.96
N GLU A 43 -6.67 -10.95 -6.65
CA GLU A 43 -7.46 -12.03 -6.04
C GLU A 43 -6.60 -12.97 -5.18
N ASP A 44 -5.41 -13.34 -5.64
CA ASP A 44 -4.45 -14.17 -4.88
C ASP A 44 -4.09 -13.54 -3.52
N LYS A 45 -3.96 -12.21 -3.46
CA LYS A 45 -3.65 -11.49 -2.23
C LYS A 45 -4.86 -11.40 -1.32
N LEU A 46 -6.07 -11.24 -1.87
CA LEU A 46 -7.30 -11.28 -1.08
C LEU A 46 -7.53 -12.66 -0.49
N LEU A 47 -7.32 -13.74 -1.25
CA LEU A 47 -7.38 -15.12 -0.75
C LEU A 47 -6.37 -15.34 0.38
N ARG A 48 -5.13 -14.86 0.20
CA ARG A 48 -4.11 -14.93 1.27
C ARG A 48 -4.52 -14.11 2.50
N ALA A 49 -5.12 -12.93 2.33
CA ALA A 49 -5.61 -12.12 3.42
C ALA A 49 -6.69 -12.85 4.23
N ASN A 50 -7.59 -13.58 3.56
CA ASN A 50 -8.66 -14.35 4.19
C ASN A 50 -8.16 -15.58 4.96
N ASN A 51 -6.94 -16.04 4.69
CA ASN A 51 -6.33 -17.16 5.42
C ASN A 51 -5.71 -16.77 6.77
N PHE A 52 -5.68 -15.48 7.12
CA PHE A 52 -5.21 -15.07 8.45
C PHE A 52 -6.22 -15.42 9.53
N LYS A 53 -5.74 -16.05 10.61
CA LYS A 53 -6.57 -16.41 11.77
C LYS A 53 -7.11 -15.20 12.52
N PHE A 54 -6.35 -14.10 12.55
CA PHE A 54 -6.69 -12.91 13.34
C PHE A 54 -7.06 -11.74 12.43
N PHE A 55 -8.17 -11.08 12.74
CA PHE A 55 -8.65 -9.91 11.99
C PHE A 55 -7.63 -8.77 11.92
N LYS A 56 -6.84 -8.58 13.00
CA LYS A 56 -5.75 -7.59 13.03
C LYS A 56 -4.69 -7.88 11.98
N ASP A 57 -4.32 -9.14 11.81
CA ASP A 57 -3.28 -9.54 10.86
C ASP A 57 -3.78 -9.45 9.42
N GLN A 58 -5.03 -9.87 9.17
CA GLN A 58 -5.72 -9.65 7.90
C GLN A 58 -5.74 -8.16 7.52
N THR A 59 -6.17 -7.30 8.46
CA THR A 59 -6.25 -5.85 8.26
C THR A 59 -4.88 -5.22 7.98
N ASN A 60 -3.87 -5.58 8.79
CA ASN A 60 -2.51 -5.11 8.61
C ASN A 60 -1.94 -5.55 7.26
N PHE A 61 -2.20 -6.79 6.85
CA PHE A 61 -1.75 -7.31 5.57
C PHE A 61 -2.37 -6.54 4.40
N ILE A 62 -3.70 -6.38 4.37
CA ILE A 62 -4.40 -5.62 3.32
C ILE A 62 -3.86 -4.19 3.25
N THR A 63 -3.76 -3.53 4.41
CA THR A 63 -3.29 -2.15 4.51
C THR A 63 -1.86 -2.00 3.98
N ALA A 64 -0.93 -2.85 4.42
CA ALA A 64 0.46 -2.80 3.97
C ALA A 64 0.58 -3.02 2.46
N ARG A 65 -0.19 -3.96 1.91
CA ARG A 65 -0.20 -4.24 0.46
C ARG A 65 -0.83 -3.11 -0.35
N GLY A 66 -1.89 -2.49 0.16
CA GLY A 66 -2.51 -1.32 -0.46
C GLY A 66 -1.56 -0.12 -0.49
N ILE A 67 -0.90 0.19 0.63
CA ILE A 67 0.10 1.27 0.71
C ILE A 67 1.24 1.03 -0.27
N LEU A 68 1.79 -0.19 -0.32
CA LEU A 68 2.86 -0.52 -1.26
C LEU A 68 2.43 -0.27 -2.72
N ARG A 69 1.23 -0.70 -3.09
CA ARG A 69 0.69 -0.48 -4.45
C ARG A 69 0.49 1.00 -4.75
N CYS A 70 -0.01 1.79 -3.80
CA CYS A 70 -0.14 3.24 -3.97
C CYS A 70 1.23 3.91 -4.16
N LEU A 71 2.24 3.49 -3.40
CA LEU A 71 3.60 4.01 -3.55
C LEU A 71 4.15 3.65 -4.93
N LEU A 72 4.14 2.37 -5.32
CA LEU A 72 4.66 1.93 -6.62
C LEU A 72 3.90 2.55 -7.79
N GLY A 73 2.57 2.63 -7.71
CA GLY A 73 1.74 3.28 -8.73
C GLY A 73 2.10 4.75 -8.91
N GLY A 74 2.39 5.46 -7.81
CA GLY A 74 2.94 6.82 -7.90
C GLY A 74 4.27 6.87 -8.65
N TYR A 75 5.26 6.07 -8.24
CA TYR A 75 6.58 6.08 -8.87
C TYR A 75 6.54 5.71 -10.35
N LEU A 76 5.68 4.76 -10.70
CA LEU A 76 5.52 4.28 -12.07
C LEU A 76 4.52 5.12 -12.89
N ARG A 77 3.81 6.08 -12.26
CA ARG A 77 2.69 6.83 -12.85
C ARG A 77 1.61 5.91 -13.43
N GLN A 78 1.25 4.88 -12.68
CA GLN A 78 0.22 3.89 -13.02
C GLN A 78 -0.84 3.80 -11.93
N ASP A 79 -1.99 3.23 -12.28
CA ASP A 79 -3.01 2.91 -11.29
C ASP A 79 -2.48 1.87 -10.29
N PRO A 80 -2.69 2.02 -8.97
CA PRO A 80 -2.20 1.05 -7.98
C PRO A 80 -2.63 -0.39 -8.24
N GLN A 81 -3.82 -0.61 -8.81
CA GLN A 81 -4.33 -1.94 -9.14
C GLN A 81 -3.64 -2.54 -10.37
N SER A 82 -3.15 -1.72 -11.30
CA SER A 82 -2.47 -2.18 -12.51
C SER A 82 -0.99 -2.52 -12.30
N VAL A 83 -0.42 -2.20 -11.14
CA VAL A 83 0.99 -2.52 -10.84
C VAL A 83 1.15 -4.02 -10.67
N GLU A 84 1.86 -4.63 -11.62
CA GLU A 84 2.28 -6.03 -11.52
C GLU A 84 3.43 -6.18 -10.51
N ILE A 85 3.23 -7.05 -9.52
CA ILE A 85 4.24 -7.34 -8.49
C ILE A 85 4.52 -8.83 -8.52
N ILE A 86 5.67 -9.18 -9.08
CA ILE A 86 6.18 -10.54 -9.14
C ILE A 86 6.98 -10.82 -7.87
N TYR A 87 6.84 -12.02 -7.34
CA TYR A 87 7.63 -12.52 -6.22
C TYR A 87 8.53 -13.64 -6.74
N ASP A 88 9.70 -13.81 -6.11
CA ASP A 88 10.66 -14.89 -6.35
C ASP A 88 11.48 -14.80 -7.66
N LEU A 89 12.03 -13.61 -7.94
CA LEU A 89 13.15 -13.44 -8.89
C LEU A 89 14.47 -13.99 -8.34
#